data_AF-E1ZYU2-F1
#
_entry.id   AF-E1ZYU2-F1
#
_cell.length_a   1.000
_cell.length_b   1.000
_cell.length_c   1.000
_cell.angle_alpha   90.00
_cell.angle_beta   90.00
_cell.angle_gamma   90.00
#
_symmetry.space_group_name_H-M   'P 1'
#
loop_
_entity.id
_entity.type
_entity.pdbx_description
1 polymer ?
#
loop_
_entity_poly.entity_id
_entity_poly.type
_entity_poly.pdbx_seq_one_letter_code
_entity_poly.pdbx_strand_id
1 'polypeptide(L)'
;MESSAAQSAYPYAPSGVPNGRRSHLLYGASRSIAFEKPQKQQSCLKFRLASQGIAYESRVSMVDTFQERIMPEIDPYFDTTMISNITGLAGDTVQLGCRVKNLGNRTVSWVRHRDIHLLTVGTYTYTSDQRFEAMHNKLHTDEWILKIRYPQRKDSGTYECQISTTPPIGHPVHLIIVVYVSETLFHSLPAPELMPSTLAGNANMVGASSVTK
;
A
#
# COMPACT_ATOMS: atom_id res chain seq x y z
N MET A 1 -38.07 -8.32 59.96
CA MET A 1 -36.70 -8.20 60.47
C MET A 1 -35.82 -7.96 59.25
N GLU A 2 -35.81 -6.69 58.80
CA GLU A 2 -34.70 -5.72 58.99
C GLU A 2 -33.59 -5.99 57.95
N SER A 3 -33.51 -5.23 56.85
CA SER A 3 -32.92 -3.88 56.71
C SER A 3 -31.45 -3.79 57.14
N SER A 4 -30.55 -3.67 56.16
CA SER A 4 -29.31 -2.89 56.31
C SER A 4 -28.80 -2.40 54.95
N ALA A 5 -29.34 -1.26 54.52
CA ALA A 5 -28.63 -0.34 53.64
C ALA A 5 -28.11 0.81 54.53
N ALA A 6 -26.78 0.90 54.69
CA ALA A 6 -26.10 2.09 55.19
C ALA A 6 -25.71 2.93 53.96
N GLN A 7 -26.25 4.15 53.78
CA GLN A 7 -25.81 5.44 54.38
C GLN A 7 -24.37 5.80 53.92
N SER A 8 -24.04 6.99 53.42
CA SER A 8 -24.52 8.36 53.71
C SER A 8 -23.93 9.31 52.63
N ALA A 9 -24.71 10.21 52.01
CA ALA A 9 -25.05 11.60 52.39
C ALA A 9 -24.01 12.68 51.97
N TYR A 10 -24.35 13.45 50.92
CA TYR A 10 -24.52 14.92 50.82
C TYR A 10 -23.66 15.90 51.67
N PRO A 11 -23.63 17.24 51.46
CA PRO A 11 -23.82 18.11 50.27
C PRO A 11 -22.96 19.44 50.25
N TYR A 12 -23.22 20.28 49.23
CA TYR A 12 -23.09 21.77 49.13
C TYR A 12 -21.73 22.49 49.06
N ALA A 13 -21.68 23.39 48.06
CA ALA A 13 -20.69 24.44 47.81
C ALA A 13 -20.81 25.64 48.77
N PRO A 14 -19.80 26.52 48.79
CA PRO A 14 -20.09 27.91 48.44
C PRO A 14 -19.02 28.62 47.59
N SER A 15 -19.48 29.70 46.97
CA SER A 15 -18.84 30.68 46.10
C SER A 15 -17.82 31.61 46.79
N GLY A 16 -16.80 32.03 46.05
CA GLY A 16 -15.97 33.20 46.37
C GLY A 16 -15.10 33.65 45.19
N VAL A 17 -15.45 34.79 44.59
CA VAL A 17 -14.65 35.53 43.59
C VAL A 17 -13.86 36.62 44.32
N PRO A 18 -12.60 36.90 43.92
CA PRO A 18 -12.27 38.28 43.63
C PRO A 18 -11.50 38.47 42.30
N ASN A 19 -11.63 39.69 41.80
CA ASN A 19 -11.20 40.21 40.51
C ASN A 19 -9.67 40.24 40.26
N GLY A 20 -9.29 40.10 38.98
CA GLY A 20 -8.39 41.06 38.36
C GLY A 20 -7.01 40.57 37.90
N ARG A 21 -6.91 40.09 36.65
CA ARG A 21 -6.04 40.67 35.62
C ARG A 21 -6.29 39.98 34.27
N ARG A 22 -6.69 40.79 33.28
CA ARG A 22 -6.77 40.40 31.87
C ARG A 22 -5.37 40.17 31.33
N SER A 23 -5.07 38.94 30.95
CA SER A 23 -4.11 38.63 29.88
C SER A 23 -4.86 37.83 28.83
N HIS A 24 -5.25 38.51 27.75
CA HIS A 24 -5.75 37.89 26.52
C HIS A 24 -4.63 37.01 25.95
N LEU A 25 -4.64 35.71 26.26
CA LEU A 25 -3.99 34.72 25.42
C LEU A 25 -4.98 34.37 24.31
N LEU A 26 -4.74 34.96 23.15
CA LEU A 26 -5.39 34.57 21.91
C LEU A 26 -5.18 33.07 21.72
N TYR A 27 -6.30 32.33 21.64
CA TYR A 27 -6.31 30.98 21.09
C TYR A 27 -5.75 31.07 19.67
N GLY A 28 -4.45 30.82 19.54
CA GLY A 28 -3.80 30.60 18.26
C GLY A 28 -4.40 29.34 17.65
N ALA A 29 -5.23 29.52 16.64
CA ALA A 29 -5.65 28.44 15.77
C ALA A 29 -4.38 27.73 15.28
N SER A 30 -4.18 26.48 15.73
CA SER A 30 -3.16 25.61 15.14
C SER A 30 -3.53 25.42 13.68
N ARG A 31 -2.90 26.19 12.81
CA ARG A 31 -2.94 25.96 11.37
C ARG A 31 -2.42 24.55 11.15
N SER A 32 -3.30 23.62 10.79
CA SER A 32 -2.89 22.38 10.17
C SER A 32 -2.05 22.77 8.96
N ILE A 33 -0.75 22.52 9.03
CA ILE A 33 0.12 22.58 7.85
C ILE A 33 -0.37 21.43 6.97
N ALA A 34 -1.24 21.75 6.02
CA ALA A 34 -1.53 20.87 4.91
C ALA A 34 -0.19 20.71 4.18
N PHE A 35 0.47 19.56 4.37
CA PHE A 35 1.53 19.15 3.47
C PHE A 35 0.88 18.86 2.13
N GLU A 36 0.88 19.88 1.29
CA GLU A 36 0.47 19.81 -0.09
C GLU A 36 1.31 18.72 -0.77
N LYS A 37 0.63 17.68 -1.27
CA LYS A 37 1.29 16.59 -2.01
C LYS A 37 2.11 17.25 -3.13
N PRO A 38 3.42 16.93 -3.29
CA PRO A 38 4.17 17.46 -4.41
C PRO A 38 3.55 16.92 -5.71
N GLN A 39 2.79 17.78 -6.38
CA GLN A 39 2.26 17.59 -7.73
C GLN A 39 3.42 17.76 -8.72
N LYS A 40 4.22 16.70 -8.92
CA LYS A 40 4.95 16.46 -10.18
C LYS A 40 5.67 15.11 -10.15
N GLN A 41 5.09 14.11 -10.80
CA GLN A 41 5.71 13.44 -11.96
C GLN A 41 4.81 12.32 -12.44
N GLN A 42 3.86 12.71 -13.28
CA GLN A 42 3.30 11.82 -14.27
C GLN A 42 4.12 12.03 -15.54
N SER A 43 5.00 11.07 -15.86
CA SER A 43 5.20 10.61 -17.25
C SER A 43 6.10 9.38 -17.25
N CYS A 44 5.48 8.23 -17.46
CA CYS A 44 6.13 7.06 -18.01
C CYS A 44 6.21 7.22 -19.55
N LEU A 45 7.30 6.73 -20.15
CA LEU A 45 7.57 6.56 -21.61
C LEU A 45 7.56 7.78 -22.55
N LYS A 46 8.73 8.07 -23.15
CA LYS A 46 8.96 7.99 -24.62
C LYS A 46 10.45 8.19 -24.97
N PHE A 47 11.01 7.24 -25.72
CA PHE A 47 12.28 7.34 -26.45
C PHE A 47 12.12 8.25 -27.68
N ARG A 48 13.12 9.10 -27.94
CA ARG A 48 13.48 9.50 -29.32
C ARG A 48 14.97 9.81 -29.40
N LEU A 49 15.70 9.01 -30.18
CA LEU A 49 17.05 9.32 -30.64
C LEU A 49 16.96 10.50 -31.62
N ALA A 50 17.79 11.51 -31.41
CA ALA A 50 18.18 12.46 -32.45
C ALA A 50 19.66 12.78 -32.24
N SER A 51 20.46 12.30 -33.18
CA SER A 51 21.85 12.68 -33.39
C SER A 51 21.92 14.13 -33.85
N GLN A 52 22.89 14.88 -33.34
CA GLN A 52 23.80 15.76 -34.10
C GLN A 52 24.70 16.50 -33.12
N GLY A 53 26.01 16.32 -33.27
CA GLY A 53 27.02 17.05 -32.55
C GLY A 53 27.29 18.41 -33.17
N ILE A 54 27.55 19.40 -32.33
CA ILE A 54 28.40 20.56 -32.65
C ILE A 54 29.22 20.86 -31.39
N ALA A 55 30.54 20.89 -31.54
CA ALA A 55 31.49 21.25 -30.50
C ALA A 55 31.82 22.76 -30.55
N TYR A 56 32.30 23.24 -29.39
CA TYR A 56 33.07 24.46 -29.09
C TYR A 56 32.38 25.85 -29.14
N GLU A 57 32.34 26.54 -28.00
CA GLU A 57 33.33 27.59 -27.66
C GLU A 57 33.29 27.90 -26.14
N SER A 58 34.48 28.00 -25.55
CA SER A 58 34.72 28.14 -24.11
C SER A 58 34.79 29.61 -23.69
N ARG A 59 34.07 29.97 -22.62
CA ARG A 59 34.45 30.98 -21.60
C ARG A 59 33.41 30.96 -20.47
N VAL A 60 33.64 30.11 -19.46
CA VAL A 60 33.00 30.28 -18.15
C VAL A 60 34.11 30.46 -17.13
N SER A 61 34.09 31.63 -16.50
CA SER A 61 34.99 32.06 -15.43
C SER A 61 34.96 31.11 -14.25
N MET A 62 36.15 30.73 -13.77
CA MET A 62 36.37 30.03 -12.51
C MET A 62 35.72 30.78 -11.33
N VAL A 63 34.58 30.29 -10.88
CA VAL A 63 34.13 30.24 -9.48
C VAL A 63 33.06 29.16 -9.40
N ASP A 64 33.47 27.90 -9.60
CA ASP A 64 32.77 26.78 -8.99
C ASP A 64 33.82 25.84 -8.39
N THR A 65 34.53 26.39 -7.41
CA THR A 65 35.31 25.61 -6.46
C THR A 65 34.37 25.20 -5.33
N PHE A 66 33.37 24.39 -5.64
CA PHE A 66 32.84 23.46 -4.65
C PHE A 66 33.45 22.10 -4.97
N GLN A 67 34.41 21.68 -4.15
CA GLN A 67 34.81 20.28 -4.08
C GLN A 67 33.58 19.45 -3.72
N GLU A 68 32.86 18.99 -4.72
CA GLU A 68 32.10 17.77 -4.59
C GLU A 68 33.15 16.71 -4.29
N ARG A 69 33.21 16.28 -3.02
CA ARG A 69 34.08 15.18 -2.62
C ARG A 69 33.59 13.96 -3.38
N ILE A 70 34.21 13.68 -4.54
CA ILE A 70 33.92 12.46 -5.30
C ILE A 70 34.57 11.30 -4.54
N MET A 71 33.92 10.86 -3.46
CA MET A 71 33.92 9.44 -3.17
C MET A 71 33.21 8.78 -4.35
N PRO A 72 33.76 7.70 -4.92
CA PRO A 72 33.00 6.92 -5.88
C PRO A 72 31.71 6.48 -5.17
N GLU A 73 30.58 7.06 -5.57
CA GLU A 73 29.28 6.67 -5.04
C GLU A 73 29.06 5.24 -5.52
N ILE A 74 29.20 4.28 -4.61
CA ILE A 74 28.97 2.88 -4.93
C ILE A 74 27.49 2.75 -5.25
N ASP A 75 27.18 2.24 -6.44
CA ASP A 75 25.79 2.12 -6.88
C ASP A 75 24.96 1.30 -5.90
N PRO A 76 23.73 1.74 -5.60
CA PRO A 76 22.83 0.98 -4.75
C PRO A 76 22.38 -0.28 -5.47
N TYR A 77 22.20 -1.36 -4.72
CA TYR A 77 21.71 -2.61 -5.28
C TYR A 77 20.80 -3.34 -4.30
N PHE A 78 19.93 -4.19 -4.86
CA PHE A 78 19.02 -5.02 -4.10
C PHE A 78 19.72 -6.29 -3.62
N ASP A 79 19.48 -6.68 -2.37
CA ASP A 79 19.88 -7.99 -1.86
C ASP A 79 18.93 -9.07 -2.40
N THR A 80 19.38 -9.80 -3.42
CA THR A 80 18.58 -10.85 -4.10
C THR A 80 18.39 -12.11 -3.27
N THR A 81 18.99 -12.20 -2.08
CA THR A 81 18.77 -13.33 -1.16
C THR A 81 17.43 -13.23 -0.42
N MET A 82 16.78 -12.06 -0.47
CA MET A 82 15.46 -11.89 0.10
C MET A 82 14.38 -12.62 -0.68
N ILE A 83 13.36 -13.06 0.05
CA ILE A 83 12.20 -13.74 -0.52
C ILE A 83 11.35 -12.72 -1.29
N SER A 84 11.16 -12.96 -2.58
CA SER A 84 10.30 -12.14 -3.45
C SER A 84 8.90 -12.73 -3.66
N ASN A 85 8.66 -13.99 -3.32
CA ASN A 85 7.36 -14.65 -3.43
C ASN A 85 6.75 -14.85 -2.04
N ILE A 86 5.75 -14.05 -1.72
CA ILE A 86 5.15 -13.99 -0.39
C ILE A 86 3.71 -14.46 -0.47
N THR A 87 3.38 -15.46 0.34
CA THR A 87 2.00 -15.92 0.52
C THR A 87 1.50 -15.46 1.87
N GLY A 88 0.39 -14.73 1.87
CA GLY A 88 -0.28 -14.25 3.07
C GLY A 88 -1.69 -14.78 3.19
N LEU A 89 -2.23 -14.75 4.39
CA LEU A 89 -3.63 -15.07 4.65
C LEU A 89 -4.47 -13.79 4.60
N ALA A 90 -5.67 -13.87 4.02
CA ALA A 90 -6.61 -12.77 4.05
C ALA A 90 -6.98 -12.39 5.49
N GLY A 91 -6.98 -11.09 5.80
CA GLY A 91 -7.21 -10.57 7.16
C GLY A 91 -5.95 -10.48 8.02
N ASP A 92 -4.96 -11.34 7.81
CA ASP A 92 -3.72 -11.33 8.59
C ASP A 92 -2.70 -10.37 7.99
N THR A 93 -2.02 -9.61 8.85
CA THR A 93 -1.06 -8.61 8.37
C THR A 93 0.11 -9.28 7.65
N VAL A 94 0.39 -8.82 6.44
CA VAL A 94 1.53 -9.27 5.63
C VAL A 94 2.59 -8.19 5.57
N GLN A 95 3.85 -8.59 5.52
CA GLN A 95 5.01 -7.72 5.37
C GLN A 95 5.78 -8.10 4.11
N LEU A 96 6.00 -7.14 3.22
CA LEU A 96 6.86 -7.29 2.05
C LEU A 96 8.19 -6.62 2.37
N GLY A 97 9.27 -7.39 2.43
CA GLY A 97 10.61 -6.89 2.74
C GLY A 97 11.43 -6.65 1.47
N CYS A 98 12.24 -5.58 1.49
CA CYS A 98 13.20 -5.26 0.45
C CYS A 98 14.46 -4.70 1.09
N ARG A 99 15.61 -5.33 0.87
CA ARG A 99 16.88 -4.88 1.44
C ARG A 99 17.74 -4.26 0.35
N VAL A 100 18.22 -3.05 0.63
CA VAL A 100 18.98 -2.24 -0.32
C VAL A 100 20.32 -1.89 0.29
N LYS A 101 21.39 -2.29 -0.36
CA LYS A 101 22.76 -1.96 0.03
C LYS A 101 23.22 -0.70 -0.71
N ASN A 102 24.14 0.03 -0.10
CA ASN A 102 24.73 1.26 -0.66
C ASN A 102 23.69 2.32 -1.05
N LEU A 103 22.61 2.47 -0.28
CA LEU A 103 21.52 3.40 -0.61
C LEU A 103 21.98 4.87 -0.73
N GLY A 104 23.00 5.27 0.02
CA GLY A 104 23.54 6.62 -0.01
C GLY A 104 22.49 7.67 0.36
N ASN A 105 22.35 8.71 -0.47
CA ASN A 105 21.35 9.78 -0.32
C ASN A 105 20.03 9.49 -1.07
N ARG A 106 19.87 8.28 -1.62
CA ARG A 106 18.70 7.90 -2.41
C ARG A 106 17.58 7.41 -1.50
N THR A 107 16.41 7.26 -2.09
CA THR A 107 15.21 6.82 -1.38
C THR A 107 14.69 5.52 -1.98
N VAL A 108 14.13 4.69 -1.10
CA VAL A 108 13.37 3.49 -1.49
C VAL A 108 11.88 3.81 -1.48
N SER A 109 11.16 3.33 -2.47
CA SER A 109 9.72 3.52 -2.60
C SER A 109 9.03 2.20 -2.92
N TRP A 110 7.75 2.09 -2.55
CA TRP A 110 6.92 0.94 -2.90
C TRP A 110 5.87 1.35 -3.91
N VAL A 111 5.80 0.62 -5.01
CA VAL A 111 4.84 0.84 -6.10
C VAL A 111 4.02 -0.41 -6.32
N ARG A 112 2.72 -0.26 -6.55
CA ARG A 112 1.82 -1.36 -6.92
C ARG A 112 1.68 -1.43 -8.44
N HIS A 113 2.04 -2.55 -9.06
CA HIS A 113 2.06 -2.64 -10.53
C HIS A 113 0.69 -2.57 -11.20
N ARG A 114 -0.36 -3.12 -10.57
CA ARG A 114 -1.70 -3.24 -11.20
C ARG A 114 -2.27 -1.90 -11.71
N ASP A 115 -1.93 -0.81 -11.03
CA ASP A 115 -2.40 0.54 -11.29
C ASP A 115 -1.28 1.59 -11.20
N ILE A 116 -0.02 1.14 -11.11
CA ILE A 116 1.18 1.99 -10.99
C ILE A 116 1.03 2.97 -9.82
N HIS A 117 0.39 2.53 -8.73
CA HIS A 117 0.08 3.39 -7.60
C HIS A 117 1.25 3.45 -6.63
N LEU A 118 1.76 4.66 -6.37
CA LEU A 118 2.80 4.89 -5.38
C LEU A 118 2.22 4.69 -3.97
N LEU A 119 2.74 3.72 -3.24
CA LEU A 119 2.29 3.38 -1.90
C LEU A 119 3.07 4.15 -0.84
N THR A 120 4.40 4.14 -0.94
CA THR A 120 5.29 4.75 0.06
C THR A 120 6.54 5.36 -0.58
N VAL A 121 7.12 6.34 0.10
CA VAL A 121 8.45 6.91 -0.20
C VAL A 121 9.23 7.00 1.10
N GLY A 122 10.31 6.24 1.20
CA GLY A 122 11.03 6.04 2.45
C GLY A 122 10.09 5.51 3.54
N THR A 123 10.10 6.17 4.70
CA THR A 123 9.21 5.88 5.84
C THR A 123 7.86 6.58 5.74
N TYR A 124 7.59 7.32 4.67
CA TYR A 124 6.35 8.05 4.49
C TYR A 124 5.35 7.25 3.64
N THR A 125 4.14 7.03 4.16
CA THR A 125 3.04 6.43 3.40
C THR A 125 2.38 7.48 2.51
N TYR A 126 2.49 7.31 1.19
CA TYR A 126 1.94 8.22 0.18
C TYR A 126 0.46 7.96 -0.13
N THR A 127 0.06 6.68 -0.12
CA THR A 127 -1.33 6.28 -0.34
C THR A 127 -2.23 6.73 0.81
N SER A 128 -3.50 7.03 0.52
CA SER A 128 -4.52 7.31 1.54
C SER A 128 -5.14 6.05 2.14
N ASP A 129 -4.89 4.87 1.55
CA ASP A 129 -5.33 3.59 2.10
C ASP A 129 -4.54 3.29 3.38
N GLN A 130 -5.21 3.44 4.52
CA GLN A 130 -4.65 3.29 5.86
C GLN A 130 -4.15 1.88 6.16
N ARG A 131 -4.41 0.88 5.31
CA ARG A 131 -3.90 -0.48 5.50
C ARG A 131 -2.42 -0.61 5.17
N PHE A 132 -1.90 0.27 4.32
CA PHE A 132 -0.50 0.28 3.92
C PHE A 132 0.33 1.14 4.87
N GLU A 133 1.45 0.61 5.33
CA GLU A 133 2.35 1.28 6.27
C GLU A 133 3.80 1.04 5.86
N ALA A 134 4.58 2.12 5.77
CA ALA A 134 6.02 2.05 5.55
C ALA A 134 6.75 1.81 6.87
N MET A 135 7.60 0.79 6.93
CA MET A 135 8.42 0.48 8.09
C MET A 135 9.88 0.35 7.67
N HIS A 136 10.77 1.06 8.35
CA HIS A 136 12.22 0.94 8.16
C HIS A 136 12.93 1.27 9.46
N ASN A 137 13.80 0.36 9.91
CA ASN A 137 14.56 0.53 11.14
C ASN A 137 15.97 1.04 10.83
N LYS A 138 16.13 2.37 10.85
CA LYS A 138 17.39 3.07 10.55
C LYS A 138 18.58 2.63 11.42
N LEU A 139 18.32 2.09 12.62
CA LEU A 139 19.38 1.75 13.57
C LEU A 139 19.98 0.36 13.32
N HIS A 140 19.25 -0.53 12.63
CA HIS A 140 19.59 -1.96 12.66
C HIS A 140 19.45 -2.69 11.31
N THR A 141 18.76 -2.13 10.31
CA THR A 141 18.54 -2.85 9.06
C THR A 141 18.58 -1.94 7.83
N ASP A 142 19.18 -2.46 6.76
CA ASP A 142 19.06 -1.90 5.40
C ASP A 142 17.75 -2.33 4.72
N GLU A 143 16.75 -2.70 5.53
CA GLU A 143 15.52 -3.36 5.10
C GLU A 143 14.33 -2.38 5.15
N TRP A 144 13.66 -2.29 4.02
CA TRP A 144 12.49 -1.46 3.78
C TRP A 144 11.28 -2.39 3.69
N ILE A 145 10.35 -2.23 4.63
CA ILE A 145 9.20 -3.11 4.78
C ILE A 145 7.93 -2.35 4.40
N LEU A 146 7.15 -2.92 3.50
CA LEU A 146 5.76 -2.53 3.27
C LEU A 146 4.85 -3.45 4.07
N LYS A 147 4.18 -2.92 5.08
CA LYS A 147 3.19 -3.64 5.87
C LYS A 147 1.80 -3.41 5.30
N ILE A 148 1.04 -4.49 5.11
CA ILE A 148 -0.32 -4.47 4.58
C ILE A 148 -1.25 -5.11 5.62
N ARG A 149 -2.07 -4.28 6.27
CA ARG A 149 -3.05 -4.73 7.26
C ARG A 149 -4.33 -5.22 6.60
N TYR A 150 -4.92 -6.28 7.15
CA TYR A 150 -6.17 -6.86 6.67
C TYR A 150 -6.20 -7.04 5.14
N PRO A 151 -5.17 -7.69 4.55
CA PRO A 151 -5.09 -7.86 3.11
C PRO A 151 -6.26 -8.71 2.63
N GLN A 152 -6.71 -8.41 1.42
CA GLN A 152 -7.82 -9.09 0.77
C GLN A 152 -7.28 -9.89 -0.40
N ARG A 153 -8.04 -10.89 -0.88
CA ARG A 153 -7.66 -11.68 -2.08
C ARG A 153 -7.28 -10.80 -3.28
N LYS A 154 -7.99 -9.67 -3.44
CA LYS A 154 -7.73 -8.66 -4.49
C LYS A 154 -6.38 -7.96 -4.36
N ASP A 155 -5.75 -7.95 -3.19
CA ASP A 155 -4.44 -7.31 -2.98
C ASP A 155 -3.28 -8.18 -3.48
N SER A 156 -3.55 -9.43 -3.91
CA SER A 156 -2.59 -10.25 -4.62
C SER A 156 -2.12 -9.56 -5.91
N GLY A 157 -0.84 -9.71 -6.23
CA GLY A 157 -0.22 -9.12 -7.41
C GLY A 157 1.23 -8.75 -7.18
N THR A 158 1.80 -8.03 -8.14
CA THR A 158 3.19 -7.56 -8.07
C THR A 158 3.24 -6.19 -7.42
N TYR A 159 4.12 -6.09 -6.43
CA TYR A 159 4.58 -4.88 -5.79
C TYR A 159 6.04 -4.69 -6.17
N GLU A 160 6.52 -3.46 -6.24
CA GLU A 160 7.89 -3.17 -6.63
C GLU A 160 8.54 -2.26 -5.60
N CYS A 161 9.69 -2.69 -5.12
CA CYS A 161 10.59 -1.88 -4.35
C CYS A 161 11.51 -1.12 -5.30
N GLN A 162 11.41 0.21 -5.34
CA GLN A 162 12.10 1.05 -6.31
C GLN A 162 13.09 1.99 -5.61
N ILE A 163 14.31 2.07 -6.14
CA ILE A 163 15.36 2.99 -5.68
C ILE A 163 15.36 4.21 -6.60
N SER A 164 15.49 5.41 -6.03
CA SER A 164 15.54 6.68 -6.77
C SER A 164 16.88 6.92 -7.48
N THR A 165 17.38 5.93 -8.21
CA THR A 165 18.45 6.09 -9.21
C THR A 165 17.95 6.81 -10.45
N THR A 166 18.86 7.22 -11.34
CA THR A 166 18.51 7.82 -12.64
C THR A 166 19.14 6.99 -13.75
N PRO A 167 18.37 6.14 -14.47
CA PRO A 167 16.94 5.87 -14.29
C PRO A 167 16.64 5.07 -13.01
N PRO A 168 15.40 5.10 -12.49
CA PRO A 168 15.05 4.32 -11.31
C PRO A 168 15.16 2.81 -11.57
N ILE A 169 15.69 2.08 -10.60
CA ILE A 169 15.77 0.62 -10.61
C ILE A 169 14.73 0.04 -9.66
N GLY A 170 14.13 -1.09 -10.03
CA GLY A 170 13.05 -1.75 -9.28
C GLY A 170 13.34 -3.22 -9.01
N HIS A 171 12.88 -3.72 -7.86
CA HIS A 171 12.86 -5.13 -7.51
C HIS A 171 11.42 -5.60 -7.28
N PRO A 172 10.90 -6.53 -8.12
CA PRO A 172 9.54 -7.02 -8.00
C PRO A 172 9.39 -8.02 -6.85
N VAL A 173 8.28 -7.89 -6.13
CA VAL A 173 7.83 -8.76 -5.04
C VAL A 173 6.40 -9.20 -5.34
N HIS A 174 6.18 -10.50 -5.44
CA HIS A 174 4.89 -11.11 -5.75
C HIS A 174 4.17 -11.50 -4.47
N LEU A 175 2.97 -10.96 -4.28
CA LEU A 175 2.10 -11.28 -3.15
C LEU A 175 0.93 -12.15 -3.62
N ILE A 176 0.69 -13.26 -2.93
CA ILE A 176 -0.49 -14.10 -3.09
C ILE A 176 -1.25 -14.11 -1.77
N ILE A 177 -2.52 -13.71 -1.79
CA ILE A 177 -3.40 -13.77 -0.62
C ILE A 177 -4.36 -14.95 -0.76
N VAL A 178 -4.25 -15.91 0.15
CA VAL A 178 -5.13 -17.08 0.26
C VAL A 178 -6.22 -16.84 1.29
N VAL A 179 -7.34 -17.56 1.16
CA VAL A 179 -8.45 -17.55 2.13
C VAL A 179 -8.65 -18.96 2.66
N TYR A 180 -8.85 -19.11 3.97
CA TYR A 180 -9.34 -20.38 4.51
C TYR A 180 -10.84 -20.46 4.30
N VAL A 181 -11.28 -21.52 3.64
CA VAL A 181 -12.70 -21.89 3.61
C VAL A 181 -12.84 -23.01 4.63
N SER A 182 -13.51 -22.75 5.75
CA SER A 182 -13.79 -23.79 6.74
C SER A 182 -14.88 -24.74 6.22
N GLU A 183 -14.66 -26.04 6.41
CA GLU A 183 -15.53 -27.13 5.94
C GLU A 183 -16.98 -27.03 6.45
N THR A 184 -17.20 -26.33 7.58
CA THR A 184 -18.53 -26.05 8.16
C THR A 184 -19.43 -25.20 7.26
N LEU A 185 -18.88 -24.44 6.31
CA LEU A 185 -19.67 -23.64 5.37
C LEU A 185 -20.07 -24.41 4.09
N PHE A 186 -19.45 -25.57 3.81
CA PHE A 186 -19.86 -26.40 2.68
C PHE A 186 -21.17 -27.18 2.97
N HIS A 187 -21.44 -27.50 4.24
CA HIS A 187 -22.66 -28.21 4.64
C HIS A 187 -23.94 -27.35 4.64
N SER A 188 -23.81 -26.02 4.57
CA SER A 188 -24.96 -25.10 4.53
C SER A 188 -25.25 -24.51 3.15
N LEU A 189 -24.43 -24.80 2.13
CA LEU A 189 -24.72 -24.39 0.76
C LEU A 189 -25.80 -25.33 0.18
N PRO A 190 -27.01 -24.83 -0.15
CA PRO A 190 -27.97 -25.63 -0.89
C PRO A 190 -27.33 -26.04 -2.22
N ALA A 191 -27.33 -27.34 -2.50
CA ALA A 191 -26.88 -27.87 -3.79
C ALA A 191 -27.60 -27.09 -4.92
N PRO A 192 -26.94 -26.83 -6.06
CA PRO A 192 -27.64 -26.29 -7.21
C PRO A 192 -28.71 -27.30 -7.62
N GLU A 193 -29.97 -26.98 -7.29
CA GLU A 193 -31.13 -27.75 -7.71
C GLU A 193 -31.08 -27.84 -9.23
N LEU A 194 -30.91 -29.08 -9.71
CA LEU A 194 -31.01 -29.44 -11.11
C LEU A 194 -32.36 -28.94 -11.60
N MET A 195 -32.34 -27.92 -12.47
CA MET A 195 -33.52 -27.50 -13.22
C MET A 195 -34.07 -28.71 -13.99
N PRO A 196 -35.27 -29.23 -13.68
CA PRO A 196 -35.88 -30.26 -14.50
C PRO A 196 -36.44 -29.59 -15.75
N SER A 197 -35.80 -29.84 -16.89
CA SER A 197 -36.37 -29.53 -18.20
C SER A 197 -37.38 -30.63 -18.58
N THR A 198 -38.55 -30.58 -17.97
CA THR A 198 -39.72 -31.32 -18.45
C THR A 198 -40.81 -30.34 -18.87
N LEU A 199 -40.75 -29.93 -20.13
CA LEU A 199 -41.95 -29.60 -20.92
C LEU A 199 -41.76 -30.10 -22.36
N ALA A 200 -42.41 -31.24 -22.60
CA ALA A 200 -43.24 -31.56 -23.76
C ALA A 200 -42.69 -31.35 -25.18
N GLY A 201 -42.35 -32.48 -25.80
CA GLY A 201 -42.40 -32.67 -27.25
C GLY A 201 -42.91 -34.07 -27.55
N ASN A 202 -44.23 -34.26 -27.44
CA ASN A 202 -44.91 -35.50 -27.86
C ASN A 202 -44.74 -35.70 -29.37
N ALA A 203 -44.02 -36.73 -29.78
CA ALA A 203 -44.11 -37.29 -31.12
C ALA A 203 -44.55 -38.75 -30.99
N ASN A 204 -45.86 -38.96 -31.06
CA ASN A 204 -46.44 -40.25 -31.41
C ASN A 204 -45.95 -40.60 -32.82
N MET A 205 -45.17 -41.67 -32.96
CA MET A 205 -45.01 -42.37 -34.24
C MET A 205 -45.43 -43.82 -34.02
N VAL A 206 -46.74 -44.05 -34.11
CA VAL A 206 -47.32 -45.38 -34.38
C VAL A 206 -47.59 -45.41 -35.87
N GLY A 207 -46.97 -46.35 -36.59
CA GLY A 207 -47.17 -46.49 -38.03
C GLY A 207 -46.28 -47.56 -38.65
N ALA A 208 -46.58 -48.81 -38.35
CA ALA A 208 -46.03 -49.97 -39.05
C ALA A 208 -46.63 -50.11 -40.46
N SER A 209 -45.82 -50.66 -41.36
CA SER A 209 -46.15 -51.46 -42.54
C SER A 209 -47.15 -50.93 -43.58
N SER A 210 -46.63 -50.64 -44.78
CA SER A 210 -47.30 -50.98 -46.03
C SER A 210 -46.33 -51.76 -46.93
N VAL A 211 -46.51 -53.08 -46.96
CA VAL A 211 -46.03 -53.95 -48.06
C VAL A 211 -47.05 -53.80 -49.19
N THR A 212 -46.59 -53.47 -50.41
CA THR A 212 -47.40 -53.61 -51.64
C THR A 212 -46.47 -53.65 -52.86
N LYS A 213 -46.00 -54.84 -53.22
CA LYS A 213 -46.17 -55.47 -54.55
C LYS A 213 -45.50 -56.83 -54.58
#